data_AF-A0A2U2S7W6-F1
#
_entry.id   AF-A0A2U2S7W6-F1
#
_cell.length_a   1.000
_cell.length_b   1.000
_cell.length_c   1.000
_cell.angle_alpha   90.00
_cell.angle_beta   90.00
_cell.angle_gamma   90.00
#
_symmetry.space_group_name_H-M   'P 1'
#
loop_
_entity.id
_entity.type
_entity.pdbx_description
1 polymer ?
#
loop_
_entity_poly.entity_id
_entity_poly.type
_entity_poly.pdbx_seq_one_letter_code
_entity_poly.pdbx_strand_id
1 'polypeptide(L)'
;MSWLVVALGISVFIVVITFAVSSFLPYGVDWHEAFRPAALALLSGRSPYDIDKFYNPPWGLLPLLPLALLPENFGRGLLFAISLLSLTTVAYRLKARPVALVAFLLSPPVLHGLLNANIDCLAMLGFVLPPQLGLPFVLIKPQVGIGMAIFWLAEAWREGRVRKVLQIFWPTLLLSAASVALYGLWPLRFQEITNYSRNFNASLWPLSISVGLALSALSIYKRNHRYAMASAPFLSPHVVFHSYAGPLAALLPATRWMIIVTIALWILALLKVLNLFGAE
;
A
#
# COMPACT_ATOMS: atom_id res chain seq x y z
N MET A 1 27.10 -8.73 -15.40
CA MET A 1 27.02 -7.31 -14.99
C MET A 1 27.44 -7.22 -13.53
N SER A 2 28.40 -6.37 -13.18
CA SER A 2 28.88 -6.29 -11.78
C SER A 2 27.82 -5.60 -10.89
N TRP A 3 27.79 -5.97 -9.61
CA TRP A 3 26.87 -5.35 -8.63
C TRP A 3 27.05 -3.84 -8.51
N LEU A 4 28.27 -3.34 -8.74
CA LEU A 4 28.57 -1.91 -8.78
C LEU A 4 27.83 -1.20 -9.90
N VAL A 5 27.76 -1.78 -11.10
CA VAL A 5 27.04 -1.19 -12.24
C VAL A 5 25.53 -1.16 -11.97
N VAL A 6 24.98 -2.21 -11.37
CA VAL A 6 23.57 -2.25 -10.99
C VAL A 6 23.26 -1.20 -9.93
N ALA A 7 24.08 -1.12 -8.87
CA ALA A 7 23.92 -0.14 -7.81
C ALA A 7 24.01 1.28 -8.34
N LEU A 8 25.01 1.58 -9.17
CA LEU A 8 25.17 2.87 -9.81
C LEU A 8 23.95 3.22 -10.69
N GLY A 9 23.46 2.27 -11.49
CA GLY A 9 22.26 2.46 -12.30
C GLY A 9 21.02 2.79 -11.48
N ILE A 10 20.81 2.08 -10.37
CA ILE A 10 19.71 2.36 -9.42
C ILE A 10 19.88 3.75 -8.79
N SER A 11 21.09 4.11 -8.35
CA SER A 11 21.36 5.43 -7.77
C SER A 11 21.11 6.57 -8.76
N VAL A 12 21.60 6.44 -10.00
CA VAL A 12 21.35 7.42 -11.07
C VAL A 12 19.86 7.55 -11.36
N PHE A 13 19.16 6.42 -11.47
CA PHE A 13 17.71 6.40 -11.66
C PHE A 13 16.99 7.15 -10.53
N ILE A 14 17.32 6.87 -9.26
CA ILE A 14 16.71 7.53 -8.10
C ILE A 14 16.93 9.05 -8.17
N VAL A 15 18.16 9.49 -8.45
CA VAL A 15 18.50 10.93 -8.51
C VAL A 15 17.73 11.62 -9.64
N VAL A 16 17.76 11.07 -10.85
CA VAL A 16 17.11 11.65 -12.03
C VAL A 16 15.59 11.73 -11.83
N ILE A 17 14.97 10.65 -11.37
CA ILE A 17 13.53 10.62 -11.13
C ILE A 17 13.14 11.58 -10.00
N THR A 18 13.91 11.62 -8.92
CA THR A 18 13.66 12.56 -7.81
C THR A 18 13.65 14.00 -8.31
N PHE A 19 14.64 14.39 -9.10
CA PHE A 19 14.74 15.74 -9.64
C PHE A 19 13.62 16.08 -10.65
N ALA A 20 13.28 15.14 -11.53
CA ALA A 20 12.18 15.32 -12.47
C ALA A 20 10.83 15.47 -11.73
N VAL A 21 10.58 14.61 -10.74
CA VAL A 21 9.34 14.64 -9.95
C VAL A 21 9.24 15.89 -9.08
N SER A 22 10.34 16.31 -8.45
CA SER A 22 10.35 17.51 -7.61
C SER A 22 10.08 18.78 -8.42
N SER A 23 10.45 18.79 -9.71
CA SER A 23 10.34 19.96 -10.58
C SER A 23 9.04 20.03 -11.38
N PHE A 24 8.47 18.88 -11.79
CA PHE A 24 7.40 18.85 -12.79
C PHE A 24 6.09 18.21 -12.33
N LEU A 25 6.07 17.43 -11.25
CA LEU A 25 4.83 16.73 -10.86
C LEU A 25 3.93 17.60 -9.96
N PRO A 26 2.59 17.46 -10.12
CA PRO A 26 1.61 18.19 -9.34
C PRO A 26 1.72 17.83 -7.86
N TYR A 27 1.19 18.70 -6.99
CA TYR A 27 1.18 18.56 -5.54
C TYR A 27 0.74 17.17 -5.05
N GLY A 28 1.50 16.59 -4.11
CA GLY A 28 1.27 15.23 -3.59
C GLY A 28 0.49 15.30 -2.27
N VAL A 29 -0.84 15.18 -2.36
CA VAL A 29 -1.78 15.44 -1.26
C VAL A 29 -1.44 14.63 0.00
N ASP A 30 -1.25 13.32 -0.11
CA ASP A 30 -1.04 12.48 1.06
C ASP A 30 0.31 12.76 1.75
N TRP A 31 1.35 13.06 0.97
CA TRP A 31 2.66 13.40 1.52
C TRP A 31 2.63 14.75 2.25
N HIS A 32 2.07 15.79 1.63
CA HIS A 32 2.02 17.11 2.23
C HIS A 32 1.13 17.15 3.48
N GLU A 33 -0.05 16.54 3.39
CA GLU A 33 -1.09 16.74 4.39
C GLU A 33 -1.07 15.71 5.52
N ALA A 34 -0.54 14.50 5.28
CA ALA A 34 -0.55 13.42 6.26
C ALA A 34 0.86 12.95 6.60
N PHE A 35 1.60 12.38 5.65
CA PHE A 35 2.78 11.57 5.98
C PHE A 35 3.99 12.40 6.40
N ARG A 36 4.32 13.48 5.69
CA ARG A 36 5.44 14.35 6.06
C ARG A 36 5.21 15.06 7.40
N PRO A 37 4.08 15.76 7.63
CA PRO A 37 3.84 16.42 8.92
C PRO A 37 3.80 15.41 10.07
N ALA A 38 3.24 14.21 9.89
CA ALA A 38 3.22 13.19 10.93
C ALA A 38 4.63 12.64 11.24
N ALA A 39 5.46 12.45 10.21
CA ALA A 39 6.86 12.06 10.39
C ALA A 39 7.67 13.14 11.13
N LEU A 40 7.46 14.43 10.82
CA LEU A 40 8.10 15.55 11.52
C LEU A 40 7.59 15.68 12.97
N ALA A 41 6.29 15.46 13.21
CA ALA A 41 5.72 15.42 14.55
C ALA A 41 6.41 14.34 15.40
N LEU A 42 6.52 13.13 14.85
CA LEU A 42 7.23 12.01 15.49
C LEU A 42 8.69 12.35 15.82
N LEU A 43 9.44 12.97 14.89
CA LEU A 43 10.82 13.40 15.10
C LEU A 43 10.95 14.48 16.17
N SER A 44 9.93 15.33 16.32
CA SER A 44 9.87 16.37 17.35
C SER A 44 9.40 15.86 18.72
N GLY A 45 9.21 14.55 18.88
CA GLY A 45 8.67 13.96 20.11
C GLY A 45 7.18 14.22 20.34
N ARG A 46 6.45 14.71 19.32
CA ARG A 46 5.00 14.89 19.35
C ARG A 46 4.27 13.66 18.82
N SER A 47 2.98 13.57 19.10
CA SER A 47 2.16 12.49 18.57
C SER A 47 1.97 12.67 17.06
N PRO A 48 2.22 11.65 16.21
CA PRO A 48 1.90 11.74 14.79
C PRO A 48 0.39 11.86 14.55
N TYR A 49 -0.42 11.51 15.54
CA TYR A 49 -1.88 11.58 15.51
C TYR A 49 -2.45 12.97 15.81
N ASP A 50 -1.60 13.94 16.16
CA ASP A 50 -1.96 15.36 16.22
C ASP A 50 -2.16 15.96 14.81
N ILE A 51 -1.78 15.20 13.77
CA ILE A 51 -2.02 15.55 12.37
C ILE A 51 -3.37 14.98 11.95
N ASP A 52 -4.33 15.85 11.65
CA ASP A 52 -5.73 15.49 11.38
C ASP A 52 -5.89 14.39 10.33
N LYS A 53 -5.03 14.37 9.31
CA LYS A 53 -5.12 13.45 8.17
C LYS A 53 -4.29 12.18 8.33
N PHE A 54 -3.65 11.97 9.48
CA PHE A 54 -2.84 10.78 9.75
C PHE A 54 -3.59 9.75 10.60
N TYR A 55 -3.84 8.57 10.02
CA TYR A 55 -4.59 7.50 10.68
C TYR A 55 -3.92 6.11 10.59
N ASN A 56 -2.75 6.05 9.97
CA ASN A 56 -2.01 4.81 9.80
C ASN A 56 -1.32 4.41 11.12
N PRO A 57 -0.89 3.14 11.25
CA PRO A 57 -0.01 2.79 12.35
C PRO A 57 1.31 3.56 12.30
N PRO A 58 1.90 3.95 13.44
CA PRO A 58 2.99 4.91 13.46
C PRO A 58 4.30 4.30 12.97
N TRP A 59 4.45 2.97 13.02
CA TRP A 59 5.61 2.29 12.45
C TRP A 59 5.70 2.44 10.93
N GLY A 60 4.59 2.76 10.25
CA GLY A 60 4.59 3.09 8.83
C GLY A 60 5.34 4.39 8.50
N LEU A 61 5.58 5.26 9.49
CA LEU A 61 6.37 6.48 9.33
C LEU A 61 7.87 6.23 9.40
N LEU A 62 8.34 5.13 10.00
CA LEU A 62 9.76 4.87 10.21
C LEU A 62 10.58 4.89 8.90
N PRO A 63 10.12 4.25 7.80
CA PRO A 63 10.82 4.35 6.52
C PRO A 63 10.78 5.74 5.89
N LEU A 64 9.86 6.61 6.33
CA LEU A 64 9.64 7.95 5.77
C LEU A 64 10.44 9.03 6.50
N LEU A 65 10.98 8.75 7.69
CA LEU A 65 11.71 9.75 8.49
C LEU A 65 12.86 10.41 7.72
N PRO A 66 13.74 9.68 7.00
CA PRO A 66 14.83 10.33 6.27
C PRO A 66 14.33 11.24 5.14
N LEU A 67 13.18 10.91 4.54
CA LEU A 67 12.59 11.67 3.45
C LEU A 67 11.90 12.94 3.97
N ALA A 68 11.30 12.88 5.16
CA ALA A 68 10.59 14.00 5.76
C ALA A 68 11.52 15.18 6.13
N LEU A 69 12.78 14.86 6.46
CA LEU A 69 13.83 15.84 6.77
C LEU A 69 14.29 16.66 5.55
N LEU A 70 14.09 16.15 4.34
CA LEU A 70 14.42 16.87 3.11
C LEU A 70 13.42 18.01 2.86
N PRO A 71 13.78 19.00 2.01
CA PRO A 71 12.79 19.91 1.46
C PRO A 71 11.66 19.11 0.81
N GLU A 72 10.43 19.55 1.03
CA GLU A 72 9.24 18.72 0.80
C GLU A 72 9.19 18.10 -0.60
N ASN A 73 9.43 18.89 -1.65
CA ASN A 73 9.42 18.42 -3.04
C ASN A 73 10.48 17.36 -3.32
N PHE A 74 11.65 17.47 -2.68
CA PHE A 74 12.71 16.46 -2.79
C PHE A 74 12.35 15.19 -2.02
N GLY A 75 11.86 15.31 -0.78
CA GLY A 75 11.36 14.17 0.00
C GLY A 75 10.27 13.40 -0.74
N ARG A 76 9.35 14.12 -1.39
CA ARG A 76 8.31 13.57 -2.25
C ARG A 76 8.87 12.88 -3.50
N GLY A 77 9.81 13.51 -4.20
CA GLY A 77 10.45 12.90 -5.38
C GLY A 77 11.18 11.61 -5.03
N LEU A 78 11.84 11.58 -3.87
CA LEU A 78 12.50 10.39 -3.37
C LEU A 78 11.48 9.31 -2.98
N LEU A 79 10.37 9.69 -2.34
CA LEU A 79 9.26 8.77 -2.06
C LEU A 79 8.74 8.14 -3.36
N PHE A 80 8.48 8.94 -4.39
CA PHE A 80 8.04 8.46 -5.70
C PHE A 80 9.01 7.41 -6.28
N ALA A 81 10.32 7.72 -6.28
CA ALA A 81 11.33 6.80 -6.78
C ALA A 81 11.36 5.48 -5.99
N ILE A 82 11.31 5.56 -4.66
CA ILE A 82 11.26 4.39 -3.78
C ILE A 82 9.98 3.59 -4.00
N SER A 83 8.84 4.24 -4.14
CA SER A 83 7.55 3.59 -4.42
C SER A 83 7.61 2.83 -5.75
N LEU A 84 8.16 3.44 -6.81
CA LEU A 84 8.30 2.81 -8.12
C LEU A 84 9.24 1.60 -8.08
N LEU A 85 10.38 1.70 -7.38
CA LEU A 85 11.29 0.57 -7.17
C LEU A 85 10.64 -0.54 -6.34
N SER A 86 9.88 -0.18 -5.32
CA SER A 86 9.17 -1.12 -4.45
C SER A 86 8.12 -1.90 -5.24
N LEU A 87 7.30 -1.21 -6.02
CA LEU A 87 6.27 -1.83 -6.87
C LEU A 87 6.88 -2.71 -7.96
N THR A 88 8.00 -2.27 -8.56
CA THR A 88 8.75 -3.08 -9.53
C THR A 88 9.31 -4.34 -8.87
N THR A 89 9.83 -4.24 -7.65
CA THR A 89 10.34 -5.38 -6.88
C THR A 89 9.23 -6.35 -6.54
N VAL A 90 8.07 -5.86 -6.08
CA VAL A 90 6.87 -6.68 -5.84
C VAL A 90 6.47 -7.41 -7.12
N ALA A 91 6.39 -6.69 -8.25
CA ALA A 91 6.02 -7.27 -9.53
C ALA A 91 7.00 -8.37 -9.98
N TYR A 92 8.31 -8.11 -9.88
CA TYR A 92 9.33 -9.09 -10.19
C TYR A 92 9.24 -10.34 -9.30
N ARG A 93 9.11 -10.15 -7.98
CA ARG A 93 9.01 -11.25 -7.00
C ARG A 93 7.73 -12.07 -7.16
N LEU A 94 6.65 -11.45 -7.65
CA LEU A 94 5.43 -12.14 -8.03
C LEU A 94 5.51 -12.81 -9.40
N LYS A 95 6.66 -12.78 -10.10
CA LYS A 95 6.89 -13.40 -11.41
C LYS A 95 6.12 -12.72 -12.56
N ALA A 96 5.98 -11.39 -12.51
CA ALA A 96 5.43 -10.63 -13.62
C ALA A 96 6.31 -10.74 -14.87
N ARG A 97 5.68 -10.87 -16.04
CA ARG A 97 6.36 -10.65 -17.33
C ARG A 97 6.57 -9.16 -17.56
N PRO A 98 7.56 -8.73 -18.37
CA PRO A 98 7.83 -7.30 -18.61
C PRO A 98 6.59 -6.51 -19.05
N VAL A 99 5.76 -7.07 -19.93
CA VAL A 99 4.52 -6.41 -20.37
C VAL A 99 3.50 -6.26 -19.23
N ALA A 100 3.38 -7.26 -18.35
CA ALA A 100 2.50 -7.18 -17.19
C ALA A 100 3.00 -6.17 -16.15
N LEU A 101 4.32 -6.09 -15.97
CA LEU A 101 4.97 -5.07 -15.14
C LEU A 101 4.64 -3.66 -15.66
N VAL A 102 4.84 -3.41 -16.96
CA VAL A 102 4.54 -2.11 -17.58
C VAL A 102 3.06 -1.77 -17.44
N ALA A 103 2.16 -2.71 -17.76
CA ALA A 103 0.72 -2.51 -17.59
C ALA A 103 0.35 -2.20 -16.13
N PHE A 104 0.93 -2.91 -15.18
CA PHE A 104 0.71 -2.66 -13.75
C PHE A 104 1.21 -1.27 -13.31
N LEU A 105 2.44 -0.90 -13.66
CA LEU A 105 3.02 0.39 -13.29
C LEU A 105 2.29 1.57 -13.93
N LEU A 106 1.75 1.39 -15.14
CA LEU A 106 0.94 2.38 -15.84
C LEU A 106 -0.56 2.26 -15.52
N SER A 107 -0.96 1.42 -14.57
CA SER A 107 -2.37 1.29 -14.20
C SER A 107 -2.84 2.53 -13.43
N PRO A 108 -4.11 2.96 -13.60
CA PRO A 108 -4.61 4.15 -12.91
C PRO A 108 -4.48 4.10 -11.39
N PRO A 109 -4.73 2.97 -10.68
CA PRO A 109 -4.51 2.91 -9.23
C PRO A 109 -3.05 3.15 -8.83
N VAL A 110 -2.09 2.59 -9.57
CA VAL A 110 -0.66 2.78 -9.27
C VAL A 110 -0.24 4.21 -9.53
N LEU A 111 -0.58 4.78 -10.69
CA LEU A 111 -0.24 6.17 -10.99
C LEU A 111 -0.91 7.13 -10.01
N HIS A 112 -2.18 6.90 -9.66
CA HIS A 112 -2.87 7.70 -8.66
C HIS A 112 -2.17 7.65 -7.29
N GLY A 113 -1.68 6.48 -6.86
CA GLY A 113 -0.92 6.35 -5.62
C GLY A 113 0.43 7.06 -5.67
N LEU A 114 1.16 6.93 -6.79
CA LEU A 114 2.45 7.58 -7.00
C LEU A 114 2.32 9.11 -7.04
N LEU A 115 1.33 9.65 -7.76
CA LEU A 115 1.10 11.08 -7.90
C LEU A 115 0.64 11.74 -6.58
N ASN A 116 -0.16 11.03 -5.77
CA ASN A 116 -0.53 11.50 -4.43
C ASN A 116 0.60 11.33 -3.39
N ALA A 117 1.73 10.72 -3.78
CA ALA A 117 2.83 10.38 -2.89
C ALA A 117 2.37 9.54 -1.68
N ASN A 118 1.54 8.54 -1.98
CA ASN A 118 0.97 7.60 -1.02
C ASN A 118 1.93 6.44 -0.69
N ILE A 119 1.68 5.73 0.42
CA ILE A 119 2.53 4.65 0.93
C ILE A 119 2.00 3.22 0.69
N ASP A 120 1.03 3.02 -0.20
CA ASP A 120 0.52 1.69 -0.57
C ASP A 120 1.64 0.73 -1.00
N CYS A 121 2.70 1.26 -1.64
CA CYS A 121 3.87 0.48 -2.02
C CYS A 121 4.53 -0.21 -0.81
N LEU A 122 4.53 0.43 0.37
CA LEU A 122 5.06 -0.17 1.59
C LEU A 122 4.19 -1.36 2.01
N ALA A 123 2.87 -1.22 2.02
CA ALA A 123 1.98 -2.33 2.34
C ALA A 123 2.17 -3.51 1.37
N MET A 124 2.32 -3.22 0.07
CA MET A 124 2.54 -4.22 -0.97
C MET A 124 3.92 -4.89 -0.91
N LEU A 125 4.97 -4.22 -0.43
CA LEU A 125 6.25 -4.88 -0.15
C LEU A 125 6.07 -6.06 0.81
N GLY A 126 5.16 -5.92 1.77
CA GLY A 126 4.81 -6.99 2.70
C GLY A 126 4.40 -8.29 2.00
N PHE A 127 3.81 -8.22 0.81
CA PHE A 127 3.36 -9.40 0.07
C PHE A 127 4.47 -10.36 -0.35
N VAL A 128 5.70 -9.85 -0.49
CA VAL A 128 6.85 -10.61 -1.03
C VAL A 128 7.95 -10.85 0.01
N LEU A 129 7.76 -10.34 1.22
CA LEU A 129 8.61 -10.57 2.37
C LEU A 129 8.19 -11.83 3.14
N PRO A 130 9.09 -12.45 3.92
CA PRO A 130 8.71 -13.50 4.87
C PRO A 130 7.64 -13.00 5.84
N PRO A 131 6.66 -13.83 6.28
CA PRO A 131 5.49 -13.37 7.05
C PRO A 131 5.82 -12.50 8.29
N GLN A 132 6.88 -12.84 9.02
CA GLN A 132 7.35 -12.08 10.19
C GLN A 132 7.73 -10.64 9.86
N LEU A 133 8.36 -10.43 8.70
CA LEU A 133 8.76 -9.13 8.22
C LEU A 133 7.65 -8.48 7.40
N GLY A 134 6.82 -9.26 6.71
CA GLY A 134 5.72 -8.76 5.88
C GLY A 134 4.52 -8.26 6.68
N LEU A 135 4.22 -8.86 7.85
CA LEU A 135 3.09 -8.47 8.69
C LEU A 135 3.09 -7.00 9.10
N PRO A 136 4.19 -6.43 9.62
CA PRO A 136 4.26 -5.00 9.89
C PRO A 136 3.89 -4.14 8.69
N PHE A 137 4.34 -4.51 7.49
CA PHE A 137 4.07 -3.76 6.26
C PHE A 137 2.61 -3.88 5.81
N VAL A 138 2.05 -5.09 5.69
CA VAL A 138 0.66 -5.27 5.23
C VAL A 138 -0.35 -4.62 6.18
N LEU A 139 -0.02 -4.47 7.47
CA LEU A 139 -0.87 -3.78 8.45
C LEU A 139 -0.68 -2.26 8.50
N ILE A 140 0.30 -1.67 7.80
CA ILE A 140 0.37 -0.21 7.60
C ILE A 140 -0.93 0.29 6.95
N LYS A 141 -1.51 -0.53 6.06
CA LYS A 141 -2.81 -0.28 5.43
C LYS A 141 -3.64 -1.57 5.36
N PRO A 142 -4.49 -1.83 6.37
CA PRO A 142 -5.34 -3.02 6.39
C PRO A 142 -6.20 -3.16 5.12
N GLN A 143 -6.67 -2.06 4.53
CA GLN A 143 -7.42 -2.06 3.28
C GLN A 143 -6.65 -2.58 2.05
N VAL A 144 -5.33 -2.63 2.12
CA VAL A 144 -4.46 -3.25 1.10
C VAL A 144 -4.04 -4.66 1.52
N GLY A 145 -3.82 -4.89 2.82
CA GLY A 145 -3.06 -6.04 3.30
C GLY A 145 -3.78 -7.03 4.23
N ILE A 146 -4.97 -6.74 4.74
CA ILE A 146 -5.61 -7.56 5.80
C ILE A 146 -5.85 -9.01 5.36
N GLY A 147 -6.17 -9.25 4.08
CA GLY A 147 -6.34 -10.59 3.54
C GLY A 147 -5.06 -11.43 3.68
N MET A 148 -3.88 -10.83 3.50
CA MET A 148 -2.59 -11.52 3.69
C MET A 148 -2.35 -11.89 5.16
N ALA A 149 -2.71 -11.02 6.10
CA ALA A 149 -2.62 -11.32 7.52
C ALA A 149 -3.52 -12.52 7.91
N ILE A 150 -4.75 -12.57 7.39
CA ILE A 150 -5.67 -13.69 7.58
C ILE A 150 -5.08 -14.99 6.98
N PHE A 151 -4.57 -14.92 5.76
CA PHE A 151 -3.93 -16.07 5.11
C PHE A 151 -2.75 -16.62 5.90
N TRP A 152 -1.85 -15.76 6.37
CA TRP A 152 -0.71 -16.19 7.18
C TRP A 152 -1.10 -16.70 8.55
N LEU A 153 -2.15 -16.19 9.17
CA LEU A 153 -2.69 -16.74 10.41
C LEU A 153 -3.14 -18.20 10.21
N ALA A 154 -3.89 -18.46 9.13
CA ALA A 154 -4.39 -19.79 8.81
C ALA A 154 -3.26 -20.78 8.48
N GLU A 155 -2.28 -20.36 7.67
CA GLU A 155 -1.13 -21.22 7.33
C GLU A 155 -0.22 -21.46 8.55
N ALA A 156 0.05 -20.43 9.36
CA ALA A 156 0.81 -20.60 10.60
C ALA A 156 0.14 -21.57 11.57
N TRP A 157 -1.19 -21.46 11.72
CA TRP A 157 -1.96 -22.37 12.56
C TRP A 157 -1.85 -23.83 12.07
N ARG A 158 -1.91 -24.04 10.77
CA ARG A 158 -1.76 -25.38 10.16
C ARG A 158 -0.36 -25.95 10.34
N GLU A 159 0.67 -25.12 10.18
CA GLU A 159 2.08 -25.55 10.26
C GLU A 159 2.52 -25.90 11.69
N GLY A 160 2.10 -25.12 12.69
CA GLY A 160 2.60 -25.30 14.05
C GLY A 160 1.71 -24.72 15.14
N ARG A 161 0.41 -24.55 14.85
CA ARG A 161 -0.62 -24.06 15.79
C ARG A 161 -0.20 -22.75 16.46
N VAL A 162 -0.52 -22.61 17.75
CA VAL A 162 -0.23 -21.44 18.57
C VAL A 162 1.25 -21.04 18.52
N ARG A 163 2.18 -22.00 18.60
CA ARG A 163 3.62 -21.70 18.62
C ARG A 163 4.05 -20.95 17.36
N LYS A 164 3.61 -21.42 16.19
CA LYS A 164 3.97 -20.81 14.90
C LYS A 164 3.27 -19.47 14.70
N VAL A 165 2.01 -19.34 15.12
CA VAL A 165 1.29 -18.06 15.13
C VAL A 165 2.02 -17.03 15.97
N LEU A 166 2.37 -17.34 17.22
CA LEU A 166 3.12 -16.43 18.08
C LEU A 166 4.48 -16.08 17.46
N GLN A 167 5.21 -17.06 16.92
CA GLN A 167 6.49 -16.81 16.24
C GLN A 167 6.38 -15.83 15.07
N ILE A 168 5.26 -15.83 14.34
CA ILE A 168 5.06 -14.96 13.18
C ILE A 168 4.52 -13.58 13.59
N PHE A 169 3.57 -13.53 14.53
CA PHE A 169 2.82 -12.31 14.85
C PHE A 169 3.43 -11.48 15.99
N TRP A 170 4.31 -12.06 16.83
CA TRP A 170 4.84 -11.32 17.98
C TRP A 170 5.52 -9.98 17.62
N PRO A 171 6.28 -9.81 16.51
CA PRO A 171 6.93 -8.54 16.22
C PRO A 171 5.88 -7.45 15.97
N THR A 172 4.82 -7.78 15.23
CA THR A 172 3.72 -6.86 14.92
C THR A 172 2.82 -6.60 16.12
N LEU A 173 2.62 -7.60 17.00
CA LEU A 173 1.93 -7.41 18.27
C LEU A 173 2.71 -6.47 19.18
N LEU A 174 4.05 -6.60 19.25
CA LEU A 174 4.90 -5.71 20.01
C LEU A 174 4.84 -4.27 19.45
N LEU A 175 4.93 -4.09 18.14
CA LEU A 175 4.78 -2.77 17.49
C LEU A 175 3.40 -2.16 17.76
N SER A 176 2.35 -2.97 17.68
CA SER A 176 0.98 -2.54 17.99
C SER A 176 0.86 -2.12 19.46
N ALA A 177 1.32 -2.94 20.39
CA ALA A 177 1.27 -2.64 21.83
C ALA A 177 2.09 -1.39 22.17
N ALA A 178 3.29 -1.25 21.63
CA ALA A 178 4.11 -0.05 21.80
C ALA A 178 3.41 1.19 21.22
N SER A 179 2.77 1.08 20.05
CA SER A 179 2.04 2.21 19.46
C SER A 179 0.87 2.65 20.33
N VAL A 180 0.14 1.71 20.95
CA VAL A 180 -0.98 2.02 21.83
C VAL A 180 -0.49 2.61 23.16
N ALA A 181 0.62 2.10 23.70
CA ALA A 181 1.22 2.63 24.91
C ALA A 181 1.72 4.07 24.74
N LEU A 182 2.28 4.40 23.56
CA LEU A 182 2.84 5.73 23.27
C LEU A 182 1.78 6.75 22.84
N TYR A 183 0.75 6.31 22.11
CA TYR A 183 -0.18 7.23 21.42
C TYR A 183 -1.66 6.98 21.73
N GLY A 184 -1.96 6.10 22.69
CA GLY A 184 -3.32 5.78 23.10
C GLY A 184 -4.06 4.87 22.11
N LEU A 185 -5.39 4.81 22.24
CA LEU A 185 -6.27 3.94 21.45
C LEU A 185 -6.56 4.49 20.04
N TRP A 186 -5.52 4.94 19.33
CA TRP A 186 -5.61 5.46 17.97
C TRP A 186 -6.33 4.51 16.97
N PRO A 187 -6.31 3.17 17.09
CA PRO A 187 -7.07 2.31 16.16
C PRO A 187 -8.59 2.53 16.22
N LEU A 188 -9.11 3.11 17.31
CA LEU A 188 -10.53 3.44 17.45
C LEU A 188 -10.94 4.66 16.61
N ARG A 189 -9.98 5.42 16.04
CA ARG A 189 -10.22 6.57 15.15
C ARG A 189 -10.64 6.16 13.74
N PHE A 190 -10.91 4.88 13.46
CA PHE A 190 -11.31 4.41 12.13
C PHE A 190 -12.57 5.11 11.57
N GLN A 191 -13.46 5.58 12.45
CA GLN A 191 -14.65 6.35 12.04
C GLN A 191 -14.29 7.70 11.40
N GLU A 192 -13.23 8.35 11.90
CA GLU A 192 -12.75 9.62 11.34
C GLU A 192 -12.27 9.42 9.89
N ILE A 193 -11.57 8.30 9.62
CA ILE A 193 -11.13 7.94 8.27
C ILE A 193 -12.33 7.81 7.32
N THR A 194 -13.38 7.11 7.75
CA THR A 194 -14.59 6.92 6.93
C THR A 194 -15.33 8.24 6.68
N ASN A 195 -15.31 9.17 7.64
CA ASN A 195 -15.90 10.49 7.48
C ASN A 195 -15.08 11.38 6.54
N TYR A 196 -13.75 11.44 6.74
CA TYR A 196 -12.83 12.18 5.90
C TYR A 196 -12.91 11.74 4.44
N SER A 197 -12.99 10.42 4.23
CA SER A 197 -12.98 9.85 2.89
C SER A 197 -14.32 9.83 2.17
N ARG A 198 -15.40 10.31 2.78
CA ARG A 198 -16.77 10.14 2.24
C ARG A 198 -16.91 10.49 0.76
N ASN A 199 -16.25 11.56 0.31
CA ASN A 199 -16.36 12.07 -1.06
C ASN A 199 -15.42 11.38 -2.08
N PHE A 200 -14.48 10.55 -1.62
CA PHE A 200 -13.52 9.85 -2.48
C PHE A 200 -13.29 8.39 -2.08
N ASN A 201 -14.16 7.85 -1.22
CA ASN A 201 -14.16 6.45 -0.82
C ASN A 201 -14.65 5.62 -2.01
N ALA A 202 -13.80 4.70 -2.44
CA ALA A 202 -14.06 3.74 -3.50
C ALA A 202 -14.36 2.34 -2.93
N SER A 203 -14.65 2.23 -1.62
CA SER A 203 -15.08 0.98 -1.01
C SER A 203 -16.52 0.63 -1.43
N LEU A 204 -16.76 -0.67 -1.63
CA LEU A 204 -18.09 -1.25 -1.86
C LEU A 204 -18.70 -1.81 -0.57
N TRP A 205 -18.19 -1.38 0.59
CA TRP A 205 -18.66 -1.80 1.89
C TRP A 205 -20.10 -1.32 2.17
N PRO A 206 -20.96 -2.13 2.82
CA PRO A 206 -20.73 -3.51 3.29
C PRO A 206 -21.04 -4.58 2.24
N LEU A 207 -21.53 -4.21 1.04
CA LEU A 207 -21.98 -5.15 0.01
C LEU A 207 -20.87 -6.10 -0.46
N SER A 208 -19.61 -5.65 -0.45
CA SER A 208 -18.47 -6.47 -0.86
C SER A 208 -17.98 -7.50 0.16
N ILE A 209 -18.47 -7.49 1.40
CA ILE A 209 -17.93 -8.37 2.46
C ILE A 209 -18.00 -9.85 2.05
N SER A 210 -19.10 -10.27 1.42
CA SER A 210 -19.27 -11.65 0.96
C SER A 210 -18.18 -12.06 -0.05
N VAL A 211 -17.82 -11.17 -0.97
CA VAL A 211 -16.74 -11.38 -1.95
C VAL A 211 -15.38 -11.45 -1.24
N GLY A 212 -15.12 -10.55 -0.29
CA GLY A 212 -13.88 -10.54 0.49
C GLY A 212 -13.70 -11.81 1.33
N LEU A 213 -14.78 -12.29 1.96
CA LEU A 213 -14.77 -13.54 2.72
C LEU A 213 -14.60 -14.76 1.81
N ALA A 214 -15.28 -14.80 0.66
CA ALA A 214 -15.13 -15.87 -0.32
C ALA A 214 -13.70 -15.96 -0.85
N LEU A 215 -13.09 -14.83 -1.22
CA LEU A 215 -11.68 -14.78 -1.66
C LEU A 215 -10.72 -15.19 -0.54
N SER A 216 -10.95 -14.76 0.69
CA SER A 216 -10.13 -15.16 1.85
C SER A 216 -10.26 -16.66 2.12
N ALA A 217 -11.46 -17.22 2.08
CA ALA A 217 -11.69 -18.66 2.21
C ALA A 217 -11.03 -19.45 1.08
N LEU A 218 -11.14 -18.99 -0.18
CA LEU A 218 -10.46 -19.58 -1.32
C LEU A 218 -8.93 -19.51 -1.18
N SER A 219 -8.38 -18.44 -0.62
CA SER A 219 -6.94 -18.32 -0.36
C SER A 219 -6.45 -19.41 0.58
N ILE A 220 -7.21 -19.67 1.65
CA ILE A 220 -6.90 -20.68 2.67
C ILE A 220 -7.14 -22.08 2.13
N TYR A 221 -8.23 -22.31 1.40
CA TYR A 221 -8.58 -23.61 0.82
C TYR A 221 -7.58 -24.03 -0.26
N LYS A 222 -7.27 -23.14 -1.21
CA LYS A 222 -6.35 -23.41 -2.32
C LYS A 222 -4.87 -23.16 -1.98
N ARG A 223 -4.57 -22.70 -0.76
CA ARG A 223 -3.22 -22.27 -0.31
C ARG A 223 -2.56 -21.30 -1.29
N ASN A 224 -3.34 -20.34 -1.78
CA ASN A 224 -2.90 -19.39 -2.78
C ASN A 224 -3.12 -17.96 -2.27
N HIS A 225 -2.03 -17.32 -1.87
CA HIS A 225 -2.00 -15.97 -1.31
C HIS A 225 -2.54 -14.90 -2.26
N ARG A 226 -2.63 -15.15 -3.58
CA ARG A 226 -3.17 -14.17 -4.53
C ARG A 226 -4.63 -13.83 -4.26
N TYR A 227 -5.43 -14.80 -3.83
CA TYR A 227 -6.81 -14.53 -3.43
C TYR A 227 -6.87 -13.68 -2.15
N ALA A 228 -5.89 -13.83 -1.25
CA ALA A 228 -5.75 -13.00 -0.05
C ALA A 228 -5.32 -11.56 -0.38
N MET A 229 -4.40 -11.35 -1.33
CA MET A 229 -4.08 -10.01 -1.85
C MET A 229 -5.32 -9.32 -2.43
N ALA A 230 -6.16 -10.07 -3.15
CA ALA A 230 -7.37 -9.55 -3.78
C ALA A 230 -8.50 -9.27 -2.79
N SER A 231 -8.53 -9.89 -1.61
CA SER A 231 -9.66 -9.78 -0.69
C SER A 231 -9.69 -8.49 0.13
N ALA A 232 -8.54 -7.85 0.35
CA ALA A 232 -8.41 -6.79 1.35
C ALA A 232 -9.35 -5.58 1.15
N PRO A 233 -9.51 -5.00 -0.06
CA PRO A 233 -10.42 -3.87 -0.25
C PRO A 233 -11.89 -4.22 0.01
N PHE A 234 -12.28 -5.47 -0.25
CA PHE A 234 -13.65 -5.94 -0.05
C PHE A 234 -14.00 -6.17 1.43
N LEU A 235 -12.99 -6.22 2.30
CA LEU A 235 -13.10 -6.37 3.74
C LEU A 235 -12.89 -5.06 4.50
N SER A 236 -12.76 -3.92 3.81
CA SER A 236 -12.49 -2.62 4.43
C SER A 236 -13.63 -1.62 4.21
N PRO A 237 -14.09 -0.92 5.25
CA PRO A 237 -15.07 0.16 5.11
C PRO A 237 -14.51 1.41 4.40
N HIS A 238 -13.18 1.50 4.28
CA HIS A 238 -12.49 2.60 3.64
C HIS A 238 -11.46 2.08 2.64
N VAL A 239 -11.60 2.47 1.37
CA VAL A 239 -10.67 2.16 0.29
C VAL A 239 -10.58 3.39 -0.59
N VAL A 240 -9.38 3.90 -0.84
CA VAL A 240 -9.17 4.94 -1.85
C VAL A 240 -8.78 4.27 -3.17
N PHE A 241 -9.05 4.91 -4.32
CA PHE A 241 -8.79 4.33 -5.63
C PHE A 241 -7.39 3.74 -5.80
N HIS A 242 -6.35 4.37 -5.23
CA HIS A 242 -4.98 3.84 -5.29
C HIS A 242 -4.80 2.49 -4.60
N SER A 243 -5.59 2.18 -3.56
CA SER A 243 -5.49 0.92 -2.80
C SER A 243 -5.91 -0.31 -3.61
N TYR A 244 -6.57 -0.12 -4.75
CA TYR A 244 -6.82 -1.21 -5.70
C TYR A 244 -5.54 -1.71 -6.42
N ALA A 245 -4.40 -1.04 -6.25
CA ALA A 245 -3.10 -1.57 -6.66
C ALA A 245 -2.78 -2.92 -5.98
N GLY A 246 -3.25 -3.14 -4.75
CA GLY A 246 -3.09 -4.40 -4.02
C GLY A 246 -3.71 -5.61 -4.75
N PRO A 247 -5.04 -5.61 -5.00
CA PRO A 247 -5.67 -6.64 -5.83
C PRO A 247 -5.11 -6.77 -7.24
N LEU A 248 -4.73 -5.65 -7.89
CA LEU A 248 -4.09 -5.72 -9.20
C LEU A 248 -2.80 -6.53 -9.16
N ALA A 249 -2.00 -6.42 -8.09
CA ALA A 249 -0.79 -7.22 -7.94
C ALA A 249 -1.05 -8.74 -7.94
N ALA A 250 -2.23 -9.19 -7.51
CA ALA A 250 -2.61 -10.60 -7.62
C ALA A 250 -2.65 -11.12 -9.07
N LEU A 251 -2.85 -10.22 -10.05
CA LEU A 251 -2.95 -10.54 -11.48
C LEU A 251 -1.61 -10.46 -12.23
N LEU A 252 -0.53 -9.97 -11.61
CA LEU A 252 0.80 -9.82 -12.23
C LEU A 252 1.29 -11.05 -13.01
N PRO A 253 1.06 -12.30 -12.54
CA PRO A 253 1.52 -13.51 -13.24
C PRO A 253 0.67 -13.85 -14.46
N ALA A 254 -0.51 -13.22 -14.59
CA ALA A 254 -1.49 -13.46 -15.64
C ALA A 254 -1.56 -12.24 -16.58
N THR A 255 -0.53 -12.09 -17.43
CA THR A 255 -0.32 -10.91 -18.29
C THR A 255 -1.56 -10.46 -19.07
N ARG A 256 -2.32 -11.40 -19.66
CA ARG A 256 -3.54 -11.09 -20.41
C ARG A 256 -4.57 -10.36 -19.54
N TRP A 257 -4.82 -10.88 -18.34
CA TRP A 257 -5.77 -10.28 -17.39
C TRP A 257 -5.28 -8.95 -16.84
N MET A 258 -3.98 -8.81 -16.57
CA MET A 258 -3.40 -7.53 -16.15
C MET A 258 -3.64 -6.45 -17.21
N ILE A 259 -3.40 -6.75 -18.50
CA ILE A 259 -3.63 -5.80 -19.60
C ILE A 259 -5.11 -5.44 -19.71
N ILE A 260 -6.00 -6.42 -19.75
CA ILE A 260 -7.45 -6.20 -19.88
C ILE A 260 -7.97 -5.32 -18.75
N VAL A 261 -7.63 -5.65 -17.50
CA VAL A 261 -8.08 -4.88 -16.33
C VAL A 261 -7.47 -3.48 -16.34
N THR A 262 -6.21 -3.32 -16.73
CA THR A 262 -5.56 -2.00 -16.85
C THR A 262 -6.29 -1.11 -17.87
N ILE A 263 -6.61 -1.66 -19.05
CA ILE A 263 -7.37 -0.94 -20.09
C ILE A 263 -8.76 -0.56 -19.58
N ALA A 264 -9.48 -1.50 -18.95
CA ALA A 264 -10.80 -1.24 -18.39
C ALA A 264 -10.78 -0.13 -17.33
N LEU A 265 -9.75 -0.10 -16.47
CA LEU A 265 -9.57 0.95 -15.47
C LEU A 265 -9.27 2.31 -16.11
N TRP A 266 -8.49 2.34 -17.20
CA TRP A 266 -8.26 3.59 -17.94
C TRP A 266 -9.53 4.11 -18.61
N ILE A 267 -10.33 3.23 -19.20
CA ILE A 267 -11.65 3.60 -19.75
C ILE A 267 -12.50 4.21 -18.64
N LEU A 268 -12.59 3.57 -17.48
CA LEU A 268 -13.34 4.11 -16.34
C LEU A 268 -12.82 5.49 -15.89
N ALA A 269 -11.50 5.66 -15.80
CA ALA A 269 -10.88 6.94 -15.44
C ALA A 269 -11.19 8.04 -16.48
N LEU A 270 -11.11 7.73 -17.77
CA LEU A 270 -11.43 8.65 -18.85
C LEU A 270 -12.92 9.04 -18.85
N LEU A 271 -13.82 8.08 -18.66
CA LEU A 271 -15.26 8.35 -18.58
C LEU A 271 -15.60 9.29 -17.42
N LYS A 272 -14.90 9.14 -16.28
CA LYS A 272 -15.04 10.04 -15.13
C LYS A 272 -14.50 11.45 -15.44
N VAL A 273 -13.34 11.58 -16.08
CA VAL A 273 -12.76 12.88 -16.47
C VAL A 273 -13.63 13.60 -17.51
N LEU A 274 -14.24 12.87 -18.43
CA LEU A 274 -15.10 13.41 -19.47
C LEU A 274 -16.52 13.74 -18.99
N ASN A 275 -16.84 13.54 -17.70
CA ASN A 275 -18.18 13.70 -17.14
C ASN A 275 -19.28 12.96 -17.93
N LEU A 276 -18.94 11.87 -18.61
CA LEU A 276 -19.91 11.07 -19.37
C LEU A 276 -20.88 10.32 -18.43
N PHE A 277 -20.50 10.21 -17.16
CA PHE A 277 -21.41 9.95 -16.06
C PHE A 277 -21.64 11.28 -15.35
N GLY A 278 -22.55 12.09 -15.88
CA GLY A 278 -23.01 13.29 -15.17
C GLY A 278 -23.47 12.87 -13.77
N ALA A 279 -22.80 13.38 -12.75
CA ALA A 279 -23.26 13.29 -11.38
C ALA A 279 -22.94 14.61 -10.69
N GLU A 280 -24.03 15.18 -10.16
CA GLU A 280 -24.16 16.37 -9.32
C GLU A 280 -23.19 16.40 -8.13
#